data_AF-A0A3B9YQ94-F1
#
_entry.id   AF-A0A3B9YQ94-F1
#
_cell.length_a   1.000
_cell.length_b   1.000
_cell.length_c   1.000
_cell.angle_alpha   90.00
_cell.angle_beta   90.00
_cell.angle_gamma   90.00
#
_symmetry.space_group_name_H-M   'P 1'
#
loop_
_entity.id
_entity.type
_entity.pdbx_description
1 polymer ?
#
loop_
_entity_poly.entity_id
_entity_poly.type
_entity_poly.pdbx_seq_one_letter_code
_entity_poly.pdbx_strand_id
1 'polypeptide(L)' 'MTRKIRYGLIGTGMMGAEHIMNLKLMPEAEIVAISDPTPSSLDWAKAV' A
#
# COMPACT_ATOMS: atom_id res chain seq x y z
N MET A 1 20.20 -11.84 5.91
CA MET A 1 18.78 -11.50 5.71
C MET A 1 18.56 -10.08 6.17
N THR A 2 18.22 -9.15 5.27
CA THR A 2 17.88 -7.77 5.63
C THR A 2 16.44 -7.72 6.13
N ARG A 3 16.19 -6.99 7.22
CA ARG A 3 14.84 -6.81 7.78
C ARG A 3 14.02 -5.93 6.85
N LYS A 4 12.81 -6.35 6.49
CA LYS A 4 11.89 -5.53 5.69
C LYS A 4 11.40 -4.30 6.46
N ILE A 5 11.22 -3.19 5.76
CA ILE A 5 10.55 -1.99 6.23
C ILE A 5 9.04 -2.21 6.10
N ARG A 6 8.32 -2.05 7.21
CA ARG A 6 6.87 -2.27 7.28
C ARG A 6 6.14 -0.95 7.11
N TYR A 7 5.34 -0.85 6.06
CA TYR A 7 4.56 0.34 5.71
C TYR A 7 3.09 0.16 6.10
N GLY A 8 2.55 1.18 6.75
CA GLY A 8 1.10 1.39 6.84
C GLY A 8 0.74 2.59 5.96
N LEU A 9 -0.31 2.45 5.15
CA LEU A 9 -0.80 3.52 4.27
C LEU A 9 -2.10 4.10 4.81
N ILE A 10 -2.19 5.43 4.85
CA ILE A 10 -3.39 6.19 5.19
C ILE A 10 -3.79 7.01 3.96
N GLY A 11 -4.97 6.76 3.43
CA GLY A 11 -5.41 7.26 2.13
C GLY A 11 -4.96 6.34 1.00
N THR A 12 -5.92 5.67 0.36
CA THR A 12 -5.70 4.73 -0.75
C THR A 12 -6.57 5.06 -1.97
N GLY A 13 -6.78 6.35 -2.24
CA GLY A 13 -7.27 6.82 -3.53
C GLY A 13 -6.27 6.55 -4.67
N MET A 14 -6.46 7.18 -5.84
CA MET A 14 -5.65 6.88 -7.03
C MET A 14 -4.13 6.91 -6.79
N MET A 15 -3.62 8.00 -6.18
CA MET A 15 -2.18 8.11 -5.88
C MET A 15 -1.72 7.09 -4.82
N GLY A 16 -2.58 6.74 -3.86
CA GLY A 16 -2.28 5.71 -2.89
C GLY A 16 -2.08 4.34 -3.55
N ALA A 17 -2.91 4.00 -4.53
CA ALA A 17 -2.73 2.79 -5.34
C ALA A 17 -1.43 2.82 -6.16
N GLU A 18 -1.05 3.96 -6.74
CA GLU A 18 0.25 4.11 -7.42
C GLU A 18 1.44 3.94 -6.46
N HIS A 19 1.35 4.47 -5.24
CA HIS A 19 2.37 4.21 -4.21
C HIS A 19 2.46 2.73 -3.83
N ILE A 20 1.33 2.01 -3.75
CA ILE A 20 1.33 0.56 -3.52
C ILE A 20 2.11 -0.15 -4.63
N MET A 21 1.84 0.19 -5.90
CA MET A 21 2.55 -0.39 -7.04
C MET A 21 4.06 -0.10 -7.00
N ASN A 22 4.46 1.13 -6.64
CA ASN A 22 5.87 1.48 -6.50
C ASN A 22 6.55 0.73 -5.35
N LEU A 23 5.89 0.62 -4.19
CA LEU A 23 6.42 -0.13 -3.03
C LEU A 23 6.57 -1.62 -3.33
N LYS A 24 5.71 -2.21 -4.16
CA LYS A 24 5.84 -3.62 -4.61
C LYS A 24 7.11 -3.88 -5.42
N LEU A 25 7.71 -2.86 -6.03
CA LEU A 25 8.97 -2.98 -6.77
C LEU A 25 10.20 -2.99 -5.84
N MET A 26 10.03 -2.68 -4.55
CA MET A 26 11.11 -2.61 -3.55
C MET A 26 11.14 -3.90 -2.71
N PRO A 27 12.12 -4.80 -2.89
CA PRO A 27 12.19 -6.08 -2.17
C PRO A 27 12.25 -5.94 -0.64
N GLU A 28 12.76 -4.81 -0.16
CA GLU A 28 12.86 -4.43 1.24
C GLU A 28 11.56 -3.88 1.83
N ALA A 29 10.54 -3.59 1.02
CA ALA A 29 9.26 -3.05 1.49
C ALA A 29 8.23 -4.16 1.74
N GLU A 30 7.42 -3.96 2.79
CA GLU A 30 6.27 -4.78 3.12
C GLU A 30 5.11 -3.89 3.55
N ILE A 31 4.01 -3.92 2.80
CA ILE A 31 2.78 -3.21 3.19
C ILE A 31 2.00 -4.10 4.14
N VAL A 32 1.76 -3.62 5.36
CA VAL A 32 1.14 -4.42 6.43
C VAL A 32 -0.20 -3.87 6.91
N ALA A 33 -0.58 -2.66 6.48
CA ALA A 33 -1.87 -2.06 6.79
C ALA A 33 -2.25 -1.01 5.73
N ILE A 34 -3.55 -0.89 5.48
CA ILE A 34 -4.17 0.20 4.71
C ILE A 34 -5.37 0.74 5.48
N SER A 35 -5.61 2.05 5.38
CA SER A 35 -6.76 2.73 5.98
C SER A 35 -7.26 3.84 5.05
N ASP A 36 -8.55 3.82 4.73
CA ASP A 36 -9.22 4.85 3.96
C ASP A 36 -10.69 4.91 4.40
N PRO A 37 -11.30 6.09 4.58
CA PRO A 37 -12.72 6.20 4.93
C PRO A 37 -13.66 5.78 3.79
N THR A 38 -13.17 5.69 2.56
CA THR A 38 -13.95 5.38 1.36
C THR A 38 -13.78 3.89 1.00
N PRO A 39 -14.85 3.06 1.08
CA PRO A 39 -14.74 1.62 0.81
C PRO A 39 -14.16 1.27 -0.57
N SER A 40 -14.56 2.00 -1.62
CA SER A 40 -14.05 1.77 -2.98
C SER A 40 -12.54 2.00 -3.10
N SER A 41 -11.99 2.93 -2.32
CA SER A 41 -10.54 3.19 -2.27
C SER A 41 -9.79 2.05 -1.59
N LEU A 42 -10.39 1.41 -0.58
CA LEU A 42 -9.84 0.18 0.00
C LEU A 42 -9.89 -0.98 -0.98
N ASP A 43 -10.98 -1.11 -1.76
CA ASP A 43 -11.12 -2.17 -2.75
C ASP A 43 -10.09 -2.04 -3.88
N TRP A 44 -9.86 -0.82 -4.38
CA TRP A 44 -8.80 -0.56 -5.34
C TRP A 44 -7.42 -0.88 -4.79
N ALA A 45 -7.12 -0.47 -3.55
CA ALA A 45 -5.84 -0.75 -2.90
C ALA A 45 -5.53 -2.24 -2.77
N LYS A 46 -6.57 -3.08 -2.58
CA LYS A 46 -6.44 -4.54 -2.48
C LYS A 46 -6.33 -5.21 -3.84
N ALA A 47 -6.80 -4.56 -4.90
CA ALA A 47 -6.81 -5.10 -6.27
C ALA A 47 -5.49 -4.83 -7.03
N VAL A 48 -4.73 -3.82 -6.63
CA VAL A 48 -3.42 -3.48 -7.21
C VAL A 48 -2.29 -4.27 -6.59
#